data_AF-A0A9E5ZMW1-F1
#
_entry.id   AF-A0A9E5ZMW1-F1
#
_cell.length_a   1.000
_cell.length_b   1.000
_cell.length_c   1.000
_cell.angle_alpha   90.00
_cell.angle_beta   90.00
_cell.angle_gamma   90.00
#
_symmetry.space_group_name_H-M   'P 1'
#
loop_
_entity.id
_entity.type
_entity.pdbx_description
1 polymer ?
#
loop_
_entity_poly.entity_id
_entity_poly.type
_entity_poly.pdbx_seq_one_letter_code
_entity_poly.pdbx_strand_id
1 'polypeptide(L)'
;MNYQIRKKIYVGYAPLMLHIQLLCFIRKKKIMGYSEYFPFGNKSVIVKFDCNECDTRVESEEIGIPSPNYSAEKSSDSHNENEGYAVCENCDKNFDVYVYAGYADGYAEINDIEDETIEIEEIPDELDDYYEEQIDAIIHSLNFITHFKAEISNLSSLNNIDLSNDKLQETLQRQLYSGAITCLEDYLSTTLIQQVLNNEENFKNFIRTFKNIQNRKFTLSEIYEKLDNIRDIVKKELVDVIYHDLPKVKGMYQDTLKIEFPDIEALMLAIKTRHDMVHRNGKNKEGEKIDISKDVVQKIIDEVEAFVTDIDEKITRAIVNTGFGT
;
A
#
# COMPACT_ATOMS: atom_id res chain seq x y z
N MET A 1 72.14 37.40 14.80
CA MET A 1 71.54 38.14 15.93
C MET A 1 70.03 38.09 15.76
N ASN A 2 69.34 37.19 16.45
CA ASN A 2 68.67 37.44 17.75
C ASN A 2 67.59 38.53 17.64
N TYR A 3 66.31 38.17 17.51
CA TYR A 3 65.41 37.93 18.67
C TYR A 3 64.02 37.43 18.21
N GLN A 4 63.50 36.42 18.92
CA GLN A 4 62.10 35.95 18.94
C GLN A 4 61.19 37.03 19.60
N ILE A 5 59.84 37.05 19.50
CA ILE A 5 58.90 36.24 20.30
C ILE A 5 57.41 36.63 19.95
N ARG A 6 56.64 35.64 19.44
CA ARG A 6 55.29 35.11 19.83
C ARG A 6 53.92 35.86 19.70
N LYS A 7 52.99 35.06 19.10
CA LYS A 7 51.56 34.70 19.46
C LYS A 7 50.45 35.72 19.06
N LYS A 8 49.21 35.36 18.64
CA LYS A 8 48.42 34.11 18.50
C LYS A 8 47.13 34.35 17.66
N ILE A 9 46.78 33.35 16.84
CA ILE A 9 45.46 32.69 16.56
C ILE A 9 44.41 33.31 15.60
N TYR A 10 44.01 32.42 14.69
CA TYR A 10 42.96 32.36 13.66
C TYR A 10 41.50 32.40 14.17
N VAL A 11 40.60 32.98 13.35
CA VAL A 11 39.24 32.49 13.03
C VAL A 11 38.92 32.92 11.58
N GLY A 12 38.27 32.05 10.78
CA GLY A 12 38.04 32.22 9.33
C GLY A 12 36.67 32.82 8.94
N TYR A 13 36.34 32.74 7.63
CA TYR A 13 35.04 32.64 6.91
C TYR A 13 35.20 33.15 5.45
N ALA A 14 34.63 32.44 4.47
CA ALA A 14 34.56 32.74 3.02
C ALA A 14 33.39 33.71 2.69
N PRO A 15 32.91 33.97 1.43
CA PRO A 15 33.40 33.69 0.04
C PRO A 15 33.19 34.88 -0.96
N LEU A 16 33.42 34.65 -2.28
CA LEU A 16 32.57 35.00 -3.46
C LEU A 16 33.30 35.59 -4.70
N MET A 17 32.92 35.04 -5.86
CA MET A 17 32.75 35.65 -7.19
C MET A 17 33.85 35.65 -8.27
N LEU A 18 33.36 35.30 -9.47
CA LEU A 18 33.89 35.47 -10.82
C LEU A 18 35.09 34.61 -11.22
N HIS A 19 34.83 33.59 -12.05
CA HIS A 19 35.43 33.46 -13.38
C HIS A 19 34.78 32.29 -14.13
N ILE A 20 34.13 32.59 -15.26
CA ILE A 20 34.28 31.94 -16.57
C ILE A 20 32.98 32.17 -17.37
N GLN A 21 33.13 33.05 -18.36
CA GLN A 21 32.24 33.22 -19.50
C GLN A 21 33.04 32.79 -20.74
N LEU A 22 32.34 32.27 -21.76
CA LEU A 22 32.74 31.99 -23.16
C LEU A 22 33.47 30.65 -23.48
N LEU A 23 32.73 29.64 -23.96
CA LEU A 23 32.41 29.37 -25.39
C LEU A 23 32.41 27.88 -25.78
N CYS A 24 31.37 27.52 -26.54
CA CYS A 24 31.24 26.40 -27.46
C CYS A 24 31.07 24.98 -26.91
N PHE A 25 29.82 24.57 -26.66
CA PHE A 25 29.13 23.64 -27.58
C PHE A 25 27.62 23.70 -27.33
N ILE A 26 26.87 23.90 -28.40
CA ILE A 26 25.40 23.83 -28.42
C ILE A 26 25.03 22.39 -28.08
N ARG A 27 24.69 22.12 -26.82
CA ARG A 27 23.71 21.08 -26.50
C ARG A 27 22.42 21.83 -26.27
N LYS A 28 21.49 21.78 -27.23
CA LYS A 28 20.08 22.04 -26.91
C LYS A 28 19.80 21.14 -25.70
N LYS A 29 19.58 21.72 -24.52
CA LYS A 29 18.97 20.99 -23.41
C LYS A 29 17.67 20.47 -24.00
N LYS A 30 17.55 19.16 -24.17
CA LYS A 30 16.26 18.54 -24.51
C LYS A 30 15.38 18.93 -23.33
N ILE A 31 14.43 19.83 -23.56
CA ILE A 31 13.46 20.18 -22.53
C ILE A 31 12.60 18.92 -22.41
N MET A 32 12.42 18.41 -21.22
CA MET A 32 11.65 17.19 -20.98
C MET A 32 10.81 17.51 -19.76
N GLY A 33 9.51 17.63 -20.00
CA GLY A 33 8.54 18.04 -19.01
C GLY A 33 8.22 16.87 -18.10
N TYR A 34 8.12 17.12 -16.80
CA TYR A 34 7.91 16.12 -15.76
C TYR A 34 6.83 16.56 -14.76
N SER A 35 5.88 15.67 -14.42
CA SER A 35 4.91 15.90 -13.35
C SER A 35 4.54 14.58 -12.64
N GLU A 36 4.41 14.62 -11.31
CA GLU A 36 4.10 13.45 -10.46
C GLU A 36 2.58 13.28 -10.28
N TYR A 37 2.13 12.04 -10.16
CA TYR A 37 0.74 11.68 -9.82
C TYR A 37 0.71 10.47 -8.88
N PHE A 38 -0.45 10.19 -8.27
CA PHE A 38 -0.62 8.99 -7.47
C PHE A 38 -1.18 7.84 -8.33
N PRO A 39 -0.42 6.76 -8.59
CA PRO A 39 -0.91 5.68 -9.45
C PRO A 39 -1.97 4.81 -8.76
N PHE A 40 -2.03 4.82 -7.42
CA PHE A 40 -2.95 3.96 -6.66
C PHE A 40 -4.36 4.53 -6.65
N GLY A 41 -5.31 3.77 -7.20
CA GLY A 41 -6.71 4.19 -7.28
C GLY A 41 -7.14 4.68 -8.65
N ASN A 42 -6.22 4.81 -9.59
CA ASN A 42 -6.46 5.34 -10.93
C ASN A 42 -6.17 4.28 -11.99
N LYS A 43 -7.01 4.18 -13.03
CA LYS A 43 -6.80 3.25 -14.16
C LYS A 43 -5.96 3.88 -15.28
N SER A 44 -6.05 5.19 -15.42
CA SER A 44 -5.48 5.96 -16.51
C SER A 44 -5.30 7.42 -16.10
N VAL A 45 -4.61 8.18 -16.95
CA VAL A 45 -4.44 9.63 -16.79
C VAL A 45 -4.68 10.33 -18.13
N ILE A 46 -5.10 11.59 -18.06
CA ILE A 46 -5.03 12.55 -19.16
C ILE A 46 -3.98 13.60 -18.79
N VAL A 47 -2.98 13.79 -19.64
CA VAL A 47 -1.91 14.76 -19.41
C VAL A 47 -2.21 16.03 -20.19
N LYS A 48 -2.29 17.16 -19.48
CA LYS A 48 -2.59 18.48 -20.03
C LYS A 48 -1.37 19.37 -19.96
N PHE A 49 -1.07 20.08 -21.04
CA PHE A 49 0.13 20.92 -21.13
C PHE A 49 -0.02 22.02 -22.17
N ASP A 50 0.89 22.99 -22.18
CA ASP A 50 0.86 24.08 -23.15
C ASP A 50 1.77 23.77 -24.33
N CYS A 51 1.25 23.90 -25.56
CA CYS A 51 2.01 23.63 -26.77
C CYS A 51 3.21 24.58 -26.90
N ASN A 52 4.42 24.04 -27.02
CA ASN A 52 5.66 24.82 -27.15
C ASN A 52 5.83 25.62 -28.46
N GLU A 53 4.87 25.57 -29.39
CA GLU A 53 4.90 26.35 -30.65
C GLU A 53 3.85 27.45 -30.73
N CYS A 54 2.70 27.27 -30.06
CA CYS A 54 1.57 28.19 -30.20
C CYS A 54 0.84 28.48 -28.89
N ASP A 55 1.37 28.01 -27.76
CA ASP A 55 0.87 28.22 -26.39
C ASP A 55 -0.59 27.77 -26.18
N THR A 56 -1.15 27.00 -27.10
CA THR A 56 -2.49 26.42 -26.97
C THR A 56 -2.45 25.25 -25.98
N ARG A 57 -3.43 25.19 -25.06
CA ARG A 57 -3.61 24.06 -24.15
C ARG A 57 -3.89 22.78 -24.95
N VAL A 58 -3.12 21.73 -24.69
CA VAL A 58 -3.22 20.42 -25.32
C VAL A 58 -3.60 19.40 -24.25
N GLU A 59 -4.46 18.45 -24.61
CA GLU A 59 -4.81 17.29 -23.80
C GLU A 59 -4.38 16.02 -24.55
N SER A 60 -3.80 15.06 -23.83
CA SER A 60 -3.51 13.73 -24.39
C SER A 60 -4.78 12.90 -24.56
N GLU A 61 -4.65 11.76 -25.25
CA GLU A 61 -5.61 10.68 -25.06
C GLU A 61 -5.60 10.17 -23.60
N GLU A 62 -6.57 9.32 -23.25
CA GLU A 62 -6.55 8.58 -21.99
C GLU A 62 -5.44 7.52 -22.03
N ILE A 63 -4.41 7.69 -21.20
CA ILE A 63 -3.25 6.79 -21.17
C ILE A 63 -3.36 5.90 -19.94
N GLY A 64 -3.45 4.59 -20.14
CA GLY A 64 -3.49 3.62 -19.05
C GLY A 64 -2.25 3.67 -18.17
N ILE A 65 -2.44 3.61 -16.85
CA ILE A 65 -1.32 3.55 -15.91
C ILE A 65 -0.72 2.13 -15.96
N PRO A 66 0.59 1.95 -16.21
CA PRO A 66 1.20 0.63 -16.27
C PRO A 66 1.27 -0.02 -14.89
N SER A 67 1.18 -1.35 -14.83
CA SER A 67 1.49 -2.08 -13.59
C SER A 67 3.00 -1.96 -13.27
N PRO A 68 3.39 -1.70 -12.01
CA PRO A 68 4.79 -1.72 -11.61
C PRO A 68 5.46 -3.05 -11.92
N ASN A 69 6.78 -3.04 -12.10
CA ASN A 69 7.56 -4.25 -12.20
C ASN A 69 7.68 -4.94 -10.83
N TYR A 70 6.70 -5.78 -10.48
CA TYR A 70 6.65 -6.55 -9.22
C TYR A 70 7.81 -7.52 -9.01
N SER A 71 8.64 -7.77 -10.04
CA SER A 71 9.86 -8.58 -9.90
C SER A 71 11.09 -7.75 -9.53
N ALA A 72 10.97 -6.43 -9.40
CA ALA A 72 12.10 -5.55 -9.09
C ALA A 72 12.53 -5.65 -7.62
N GLU A 73 13.83 -5.87 -7.39
CA GLU A 73 14.43 -5.93 -6.05
C GLU A 73 14.55 -4.55 -5.38
N LYS A 74 14.50 -3.47 -6.16
CA LYS A 74 14.63 -2.07 -5.70
C LYS A 74 13.48 -1.22 -6.22
N SER A 75 13.06 -0.24 -5.43
CA SER A 75 12.01 0.71 -5.82
C SER A 75 12.35 1.51 -7.07
N SER A 76 13.63 1.88 -7.27
CA SER A 76 14.07 2.60 -8.47
C SER A 76 13.81 1.82 -9.76
N ASP A 77 13.86 0.49 -9.67
CA ASP A 77 13.78 -0.42 -10.81
C ASP A 77 12.34 -0.96 -10.99
N SER A 78 11.41 -0.47 -10.17
CA SER A 78 10.01 -0.88 -10.17
C SER A 78 9.16 -0.16 -11.23
N HIS A 79 9.69 0.92 -11.81
CA HIS A 79 8.96 1.71 -12.80
C HIS A 79 8.79 0.93 -14.11
N ASN A 80 7.55 0.82 -14.56
CA ASN A 80 7.19 0.49 -15.94
C ASN A 80 6.58 1.72 -16.61
N GLU A 81 6.52 1.70 -17.94
CA GLU A 81 6.01 2.79 -18.76
C GLU A 81 4.91 2.33 -19.72
N ASN A 82 3.96 3.21 -19.99
CA ASN A 82 3.06 3.15 -21.15
C ASN A 82 3.27 4.42 -22.00
N GLU A 83 3.16 4.26 -23.31
CA GLU A 83 3.26 5.36 -24.29
C GLU A 83 1.85 5.71 -24.80
N GLY A 84 1.58 7.01 -24.92
CA GLY A 84 0.40 7.58 -25.55
C GLY A 84 0.76 8.81 -26.36
N TYR A 85 -0.24 9.51 -26.90
CA TYR A 85 0.00 10.70 -27.72
C TYR A 85 -0.98 11.84 -27.41
N ALA A 86 -0.60 13.03 -27.87
CA ALA A 86 -1.44 14.23 -27.88
C ALA A 86 -1.23 15.00 -29.19
N VAL A 87 -2.28 15.67 -29.68
CA VAL A 87 -2.21 16.49 -30.90
C VAL A 87 -2.71 17.89 -30.60
N CYS A 88 -1.91 18.91 -30.89
CA CYS A 88 -2.34 20.30 -30.73
C CYS A 88 -3.36 20.68 -31.81
N GLU A 89 -4.59 21.01 -31.41
CA GLU A 89 -5.67 21.38 -32.34
C GLU A 89 -5.43 22.68 -33.13
N ASN A 90 -4.47 23.51 -32.70
CA ASN A 90 -4.19 24.79 -33.34
C ASN A 90 -3.03 24.73 -34.37
N CYS A 91 -2.01 23.91 -34.13
CA CYS A 91 -0.83 23.82 -35.00
C CYS A 91 -0.55 22.41 -35.55
N ASP A 92 -1.41 21.44 -35.25
CA ASP A 92 -1.32 20.03 -35.68
C ASP A 92 -0.02 19.31 -35.26
N LYS A 93 0.69 19.86 -34.27
CA LYS A 93 1.89 19.23 -33.72
C LYS A 93 1.51 18.02 -32.86
N ASN A 94 2.19 16.90 -33.10
CA ASN A 94 2.08 15.67 -32.30
C ASN A 94 3.10 15.68 -31.16
N PHE A 95 2.69 15.11 -30.04
CA PHE A 95 3.51 14.91 -28.84
C PHE A 95 3.42 13.45 -28.41
N ASP A 96 4.56 12.84 -28.13
CA ASP A 96 4.65 11.54 -27.48
C ASP A 96 4.62 11.78 -25.96
N VAL A 97 3.72 11.07 -25.27
CA VAL A 97 3.47 11.21 -23.84
C VAL A 97 3.78 9.87 -23.17
N TYR A 98 4.64 9.88 -22.16
CA TYR A 98 5.05 8.67 -21.44
C TYR A 98 4.50 8.73 -20.02
N VAL A 99 3.84 7.66 -19.58
CA VAL A 99 3.25 7.54 -18.23
C VAL A 99 3.93 6.41 -17.50
N TYR A 100 4.51 6.71 -16.33
CA TYR A 100 5.30 5.81 -15.52
C TYR A 100 4.62 5.50 -14.19
N ALA A 101 4.73 4.25 -13.73
CA ALA A 101 4.31 3.87 -12.39
C ALA A 101 5.25 2.85 -11.74
N GLY A 102 5.62 3.12 -10.49
CA GLY A 102 6.41 2.28 -9.60
C GLY A 102 5.63 1.85 -8.35
N TYR A 103 6.34 1.30 -7.36
CA TYR A 103 5.70 0.77 -6.14
C TYR A 103 5.03 1.81 -5.24
N ALA A 104 5.33 3.09 -5.38
CA ALA A 104 4.85 4.13 -4.48
C ALA A 104 4.46 5.44 -5.18
N ASP A 105 4.87 5.60 -6.43
CA ASP A 105 4.86 6.84 -7.18
C ASP A 105 4.61 6.58 -8.67
N GLY A 106 4.12 7.61 -9.35
CA GLY A 106 3.97 7.65 -10.79
C GLY A 106 4.26 9.06 -11.31
N TYR A 107 4.67 9.16 -12.56
CA TYR A 107 4.94 10.44 -13.21
C TYR A 107 4.69 10.37 -14.71
N ALA A 108 4.42 11.52 -15.33
CA ALA A 108 4.32 11.64 -16.77
C ALA A 108 5.48 12.46 -17.34
N GLU A 109 5.97 12.06 -18.51
CA GLU A 109 7.02 12.77 -19.26
C GLU A 109 6.58 13.14 -20.67
N ILE A 110 6.87 14.38 -21.08
CA ILE A 110 6.64 14.86 -22.44
C ILE A 110 7.89 15.55 -22.97
N ASN A 111 8.32 15.15 -24.18
CA ASN A 111 9.46 15.80 -24.82
C ASN A 111 9.13 17.24 -25.26
N ASP A 112 10.11 18.13 -25.08
CA ASP A 112 10.11 19.54 -25.47
C ASP A 112 9.02 20.43 -24.82
N ILE A 113 8.45 20.00 -23.69
CA ILE A 113 7.48 20.73 -22.87
C ILE A 113 8.08 21.07 -21.50
N GLU A 114 7.75 22.23 -20.92
CA GLU A 114 8.24 22.64 -19.59
C GLU A 114 7.36 22.07 -18.45
N ASP A 115 8.00 21.55 -17.39
CA ASP A 115 7.35 20.93 -16.20
C ASP A 115 6.18 21.76 -15.66
N GLU A 116 6.35 23.08 -15.59
CA GLU A 116 5.43 24.04 -14.97
C GLU A 116 4.06 24.10 -15.67
N THR A 117 3.98 23.62 -16.91
CA THR A 117 2.75 23.61 -17.71
C THR A 117 1.99 22.30 -17.59
N ILE A 118 2.62 21.23 -17.08
CA ILE A 118 2.05 19.88 -17.07
C ILE A 118 1.12 19.71 -15.87
N GLU A 119 -0.12 19.38 -16.17
CA GLU A 119 -1.17 19.02 -15.22
C GLU A 119 -1.65 17.60 -15.55
N ILE A 120 -1.83 16.78 -14.52
CA ILE A 120 -2.27 15.39 -14.69
C ILE A 120 -3.69 15.29 -14.14
N GLU A 121 -4.62 14.94 -15.03
CA GLU A 121 -5.96 14.53 -14.64
C GLU A 121 -5.94 13.02 -14.39
N GLU A 122 -6.04 12.65 -13.11
CA GLU A 122 -6.12 11.26 -12.67
C GLU A 122 -7.53 10.71 -12.92
N ILE A 123 -7.65 9.64 -13.73
CA ILE A 123 -8.92 8.97 -13.96
C ILE A 123 -9.02 7.79 -13.00
N PRO A 124 -9.97 7.85 -12.04
CA PRO A 124 -10.17 6.77 -11.09
C PRO A 124 -10.44 5.46 -11.80
N ASP A 125 -9.89 4.41 -11.23
CA ASP A 125 -10.38 3.07 -11.45
C ASP A 125 -11.82 3.07 -10.89
N GLU A 126 -12.83 2.88 -11.75
CA GLU A 126 -14.14 2.46 -11.23
C GLU A 126 -13.86 1.25 -10.33
N LEU A 127 -14.46 1.19 -9.13
CA LEU A 127 -14.22 0.05 -8.26
C LEU A 127 -14.50 -1.21 -9.07
N ASP A 128 -13.45 -1.95 -9.43
CA ASP A 128 -13.57 -3.15 -10.27
C ASP A 128 -14.71 -3.99 -9.69
N ASP A 129 -15.58 -4.52 -10.54
CA ASP A 129 -16.71 -5.38 -10.13
C ASP A 129 -16.22 -6.45 -9.14
N TYR A 130 -14.96 -6.89 -9.28
CA TYR A 130 -14.26 -7.75 -8.33
C TYR A 130 -14.18 -7.22 -6.89
N TYR A 131 -13.78 -5.96 -6.69
CA TYR A 131 -13.70 -5.35 -5.35
C TYR A 131 -15.10 -5.17 -4.75
N GLU A 132 -16.08 -4.76 -5.55
CA GLU A 132 -17.46 -4.63 -5.08
C GLU A 132 -18.02 -5.98 -4.64
N GLU A 133 -17.86 -7.03 -5.44
CA GLU A 133 -18.32 -8.39 -5.09
C GLU A 133 -17.68 -8.89 -3.78
N GLN A 134 -16.36 -8.67 -3.61
CA GLN A 134 -15.67 -9.09 -2.39
C GLN A 134 -16.17 -8.31 -1.16
N ILE A 135 -16.34 -7.00 -1.29
CA ILE A 135 -16.80 -6.14 -0.19
C ILE A 135 -18.25 -6.45 0.16
N ASP A 136 -19.11 -6.66 -0.83
CA ASP A 136 -20.49 -7.07 -0.61
C ASP A 136 -20.57 -8.40 0.12
N ALA A 137 -19.76 -9.40 -0.27
CA ALA A 137 -19.69 -10.66 0.45
C ALA A 137 -19.27 -10.47 1.92
N ILE A 138 -18.31 -9.59 2.18
CA ILE A 138 -17.84 -9.25 3.52
C ILE A 138 -18.93 -8.53 4.32
N ILE A 139 -19.55 -7.48 3.79
CA ILE A 139 -20.55 -6.65 4.50
C ILE A 139 -21.78 -7.48 4.90
N HIS A 140 -22.23 -8.40 4.03
CA HIS A 140 -23.40 -9.23 4.30
C HIS A 140 -23.09 -10.45 5.19
N SER A 141 -21.83 -10.68 5.57
CA SER A 141 -21.43 -11.75 6.48
C SER A 141 -21.69 -11.40 7.95
N LEU A 142 -22.91 -11.65 8.42
CA LEU A 142 -23.33 -11.31 9.79
C LEU A 142 -22.69 -12.18 10.90
N ASN A 143 -21.90 -13.20 10.56
CA ASN A 143 -21.43 -14.22 11.51
C ASN A 143 -19.94 -14.58 11.34
N PHE A 144 -19.08 -13.65 10.91
CA PHE A 144 -17.66 -13.93 10.62
C PHE A 144 -16.88 -14.55 11.81
N ILE A 145 -17.13 -14.13 13.05
CA ILE A 145 -16.51 -14.77 14.23
C ILE A 145 -16.92 -16.25 14.37
N THR A 146 -18.16 -16.59 14.00
CA THR A 146 -18.64 -17.97 14.01
C THR A 146 -17.95 -18.78 12.91
N HIS A 147 -17.75 -18.19 11.72
CA HIS A 147 -16.98 -18.81 10.64
C HIS A 147 -15.52 -19.06 11.03
N PHE A 148 -14.86 -18.06 11.63
CA PHE A 148 -13.52 -18.20 12.19
C PHE A 148 -13.44 -19.35 13.20
N LYS A 149 -14.34 -19.40 14.19
CA LYS A 149 -14.35 -20.46 15.22
C LYS A 149 -14.58 -21.85 14.61
N ALA A 150 -15.47 -21.96 13.64
CA ALA A 150 -15.72 -23.21 12.94
C ALA A 150 -14.46 -23.67 12.19
N GLU A 151 -13.79 -22.77 11.48
CA GLU A 151 -12.61 -23.12 10.69
C GLU A 151 -11.40 -23.46 11.56
N ILE A 152 -11.12 -22.69 12.60
CA ILE A 152 -10.06 -22.99 13.58
C ILE A 152 -10.28 -24.36 14.25
N SER A 153 -11.53 -24.69 14.59
CA SER A 153 -11.89 -26.02 15.11
C SER A 153 -11.68 -27.15 14.09
N ASN A 154 -11.98 -26.90 12.81
CA ASN A 154 -11.69 -27.84 11.73
C ASN A 154 -10.18 -28.07 11.58
N LEU A 155 -9.36 -27.01 11.63
CA LEU A 155 -7.89 -27.15 11.57
C LEU A 155 -7.34 -27.95 12.75
N SER A 156 -7.86 -27.73 13.95
CA SER A 156 -7.52 -28.54 15.14
C SER A 156 -7.91 -30.01 14.95
N SER A 157 -9.10 -30.27 14.40
CA SER A 157 -9.58 -31.62 14.09
C SER A 157 -8.71 -32.32 13.05
N LEU A 158 -8.32 -31.60 11.98
CA LEU A 158 -7.40 -32.10 10.96
C LEU A 158 -6.01 -32.38 11.54
N ASN A 159 -5.51 -31.54 12.44
CA ASN A 159 -4.23 -31.74 13.11
C ASN A 159 -4.21 -33.02 13.97
N ASN A 160 -5.40 -33.50 14.37
CA ASN A 160 -5.55 -34.73 15.13
C ASN A 160 -5.56 -36.01 14.28
N ILE A 161 -5.64 -35.90 12.96
CA ILE A 161 -5.61 -37.05 12.05
C ILE A 161 -4.18 -37.59 11.95
N ASP A 162 -4.02 -38.89 12.19
CA ASP A 162 -2.81 -39.64 11.88
C ASP A 162 -2.95 -40.28 10.49
N LEU A 163 -2.13 -39.85 9.54
CA LEU A 163 -2.12 -40.38 8.18
C LEU A 163 -1.32 -41.68 8.05
N SER A 164 -0.66 -42.14 9.11
CA SER A 164 0.25 -43.30 9.12
C SER A 164 1.33 -43.22 8.03
N ASN A 165 1.72 -42.00 7.67
CA ASN A 165 2.73 -41.70 6.67
C ASN A 165 3.39 -40.36 6.98
N ASP A 166 4.64 -40.40 7.46
CA ASP A 166 5.36 -39.23 7.94
C ASP A 166 5.44 -38.10 6.89
N LYS A 167 5.66 -38.42 5.62
CA LYS A 167 5.78 -37.39 4.56
C LYS A 167 4.47 -36.68 4.30
N LEU A 168 3.36 -37.41 4.33
CA LEU A 168 2.03 -36.83 4.20
C LEU A 168 1.65 -36.05 5.46
N GLN A 169 2.02 -36.56 6.64
CA GLN A 169 1.80 -35.89 7.92
C GLN A 169 2.52 -34.53 7.97
N GLU A 170 3.79 -34.48 7.59
CA GLU A 170 4.57 -33.24 7.50
C GLU A 170 3.95 -32.25 6.51
N THR A 171 3.44 -32.74 5.38
CA THR A 171 2.78 -31.90 4.38
C THR A 171 1.48 -31.32 4.95
N LEU A 172 0.66 -32.14 5.62
CA LEU A 172 -0.56 -31.69 6.29
C LEU A 172 -0.23 -30.64 7.35
N GLN A 173 0.74 -30.89 8.22
CA GLN A 173 1.15 -29.96 9.28
C GLN A 173 1.59 -28.60 8.73
N ARG A 174 2.37 -28.57 7.64
CA ARG A 174 2.74 -27.32 6.95
C ARG A 174 1.52 -26.54 6.45
N GLN A 175 0.53 -27.24 5.88
CA GLN A 175 -0.70 -26.61 5.39
C GLN A 175 -1.56 -26.09 6.54
N LEU A 176 -1.71 -26.86 7.62
CA LEU A 176 -2.47 -26.45 8.81
C LEU A 176 -1.85 -25.25 9.51
N TYR A 177 -0.52 -25.21 9.63
CA TYR A 177 0.21 -24.06 10.15
C TYR A 177 -0.10 -22.80 9.36
N SER A 178 -0.03 -22.90 8.03
CA SER A 178 -0.35 -21.77 7.13
C SER A 178 -1.83 -21.39 7.22
N GLY A 179 -2.72 -22.39 7.30
CA GLY A 179 -4.16 -22.22 7.43
C GLY A 179 -4.57 -21.45 8.70
N ALA A 180 -3.93 -21.72 9.83
CA ALA A 180 -4.20 -20.98 11.07
C ALA A 180 -3.90 -19.48 10.92
N ILE A 181 -2.79 -19.13 10.24
CA ILE A 181 -2.45 -17.74 9.93
C ILE A 181 -3.40 -17.14 8.89
N THR A 182 -3.86 -17.93 7.91
CA THR A 182 -4.90 -17.49 6.98
C THR A 182 -6.20 -17.13 7.73
N CYS A 183 -6.63 -17.92 8.72
CA CYS A 183 -7.80 -17.60 9.54
C CYS A 183 -7.61 -16.28 10.31
N LEU A 184 -6.39 -15.99 10.80
CA LEU A 184 -6.07 -14.71 11.43
C LEU A 184 -6.22 -13.54 10.43
N GLU A 185 -5.62 -13.65 9.24
CA GLU A 185 -5.68 -12.60 8.23
C GLU A 185 -7.10 -12.33 7.76
N ASP A 186 -7.88 -13.39 7.50
CA ASP A 186 -9.27 -13.32 7.10
C ASP A 186 -10.16 -12.67 8.17
N TYR A 187 -9.96 -13.03 9.45
CA TYR A 187 -10.67 -12.38 10.54
C TYR A 187 -10.33 -10.89 10.63
N LEU A 188 -9.03 -10.55 10.57
CA LEU A 188 -8.57 -9.17 10.71
C LEU A 188 -9.05 -8.28 9.56
N SER A 189 -9.09 -8.79 8.34
CA SER A 189 -9.58 -8.06 7.16
C SER A 189 -11.09 -7.85 7.23
N THR A 190 -11.84 -8.94 7.38
CA THR A 190 -13.29 -8.94 7.46
C THR A 190 -13.79 -8.02 8.57
N THR A 191 -13.19 -8.12 9.76
CA THR A 191 -13.57 -7.32 10.92
C THR A 191 -13.32 -5.84 10.68
N LEU A 192 -12.14 -5.46 10.18
CA LEU A 192 -11.84 -4.04 9.96
C LEU A 192 -12.73 -3.44 8.87
N ILE A 193 -12.92 -4.15 7.75
CA ILE A 193 -13.78 -3.71 6.66
C ILE A 193 -15.20 -3.48 7.16
N GLN A 194 -15.78 -4.45 7.88
CA GLN A 194 -17.13 -4.28 8.42
C GLN A 194 -17.23 -3.13 9.42
N GLN A 195 -16.27 -3.02 10.35
CA GLN A 195 -16.30 -1.97 11.36
C GLN A 195 -16.13 -0.57 10.76
N VAL A 196 -15.38 -0.43 9.66
CA VAL A 196 -15.20 0.85 8.97
C VAL A 196 -16.39 1.19 8.08
N LEU A 197 -16.88 0.24 7.28
CA LEU A 197 -17.92 0.53 6.28
C LEU A 197 -19.34 0.63 6.87
N ASN A 198 -19.61 -0.02 8.00
CA ASN A 198 -20.92 -0.02 8.66
C ASN A 198 -21.05 0.95 9.85
N ASN A 199 -20.00 1.68 10.22
CA ASN A 199 -20.04 2.67 11.30
C ASN A 199 -19.45 4.00 10.85
N GLU A 200 -20.25 5.07 10.85
CA GLU A 200 -19.86 6.37 10.33
C GLU A 200 -18.69 7.01 11.10
N GLU A 201 -18.60 6.81 12.41
CA GLU A 201 -17.50 7.36 13.22
C GLU A 201 -16.19 6.62 12.94
N ASN A 202 -16.24 5.29 12.82
CA ASN A 202 -15.07 4.50 12.40
C ASN A 202 -14.63 4.87 10.98
N PHE A 203 -15.57 5.08 10.05
CA PHE A 203 -15.30 5.55 8.70
C PHE A 203 -14.54 6.88 8.70
N LYS A 204 -15.02 7.86 9.47
CA LYS A 204 -14.34 9.16 9.65
C LYS A 204 -12.97 9.02 10.30
N ASN A 205 -12.85 8.16 11.31
CA ASN A 205 -11.57 7.91 11.96
C ASN A 205 -10.55 7.32 10.99
N PHE A 206 -10.95 6.32 10.19
CA PHE A 206 -10.09 5.70 9.19
C PHE A 206 -9.54 6.73 8.19
N ILE A 207 -10.41 7.57 7.62
CA ILE A 207 -9.99 8.63 6.67
C ILE A 207 -8.97 9.58 7.30
N ARG A 208 -9.14 9.91 8.59
CA ARG A 208 -8.27 10.87 9.29
C ARG A 208 -6.90 10.31 9.64
N THR A 209 -6.80 8.99 9.83
CA THR A 209 -5.59 8.36 10.43
C THR A 209 -4.84 7.47 9.45
N PHE A 210 -5.50 6.98 8.40
CA PHE A 210 -4.86 6.11 7.43
C PHE A 210 -3.97 6.91 6.48
N LYS A 211 -2.65 6.67 6.54
CA LYS A 211 -1.64 7.49 5.86
C LYS A 211 -1.85 7.64 4.36
N ASN A 212 -2.30 6.59 3.66
CA ASN A 212 -2.54 6.63 2.22
C ASN A 212 -3.70 7.56 1.84
N ILE A 213 -4.62 7.83 2.76
CA ILE A 213 -5.72 8.77 2.57
C ILE A 213 -5.33 10.15 3.11
N GLN A 214 -4.76 10.20 4.31
CA GLN A 214 -4.38 11.45 4.99
C GLN A 214 -3.42 12.32 4.16
N ASN A 215 -2.53 11.69 3.39
CA ASN A 215 -1.52 12.39 2.61
C ASN A 215 -2.03 12.90 1.25
N ARG A 216 -3.25 12.54 0.83
CA ARG A 216 -3.85 13.01 -0.42
C ARG A 216 -4.18 14.49 -0.30
N LYS A 217 -3.83 15.28 -1.32
CA LYS A 217 -4.12 16.72 -1.39
C LYS A 217 -5.09 16.99 -2.54
N PHE A 218 -6.02 17.90 -2.32
CA PHE A 218 -6.97 18.38 -3.32
C PHE A 218 -7.31 19.84 -3.05
N THR A 219 -7.71 20.56 -4.09
CA THR A 219 -8.22 21.92 -4.06
C THR A 219 -9.67 21.95 -3.59
N LEU A 220 -10.16 23.10 -3.10
CA LEU A 220 -11.56 23.23 -2.69
C LEU A 220 -12.56 23.04 -3.85
N SER A 221 -12.13 23.26 -5.09
CA SER A 221 -12.95 23.02 -6.29
C SER A 221 -13.26 21.54 -6.52
N GLU A 222 -12.36 20.64 -6.12
CA GLU A 222 -12.48 19.20 -6.33
C GLU A 222 -13.31 18.51 -5.22
N ILE A 223 -13.77 19.26 -4.21
CA ILE A 223 -14.36 18.67 -2.99
C ILE A 223 -15.59 17.81 -3.27
N TYR A 224 -16.46 18.23 -4.20
CA TYR A 224 -17.69 17.51 -4.50
C TYR A 224 -17.39 16.17 -5.20
N GLU A 225 -16.48 16.16 -6.17
CA GLU A 225 -16.03 14.95 -6.86
C GLU A 225 -15.35 13.97 -5.87
N LYS A 226 -14.46 14.47 -5.00
CA LYS A 226 -13.79 13.60 -4.02
C LYS A 226 -14.74 13.08 -2.94
N LEU A 227 -15.76 13.85 -2.56
CA LEU A 227 -16.79 13.39 -1.63
C LEU A 227 -17.69 12.32 -2.24
N ASP A 228 -18.04 12.43 -3.52
CA ASP A 228 -18.85 11.42 -4.21
C ASP A 228 -18.13 10.07 -4.26
N ASN A 229 -16.80 10.09 -4.42
CA ASN A 229 -15.97 8.88 -4.55
C ASN A 229 -15.27 8.43 -3.25
N ILE A 230 -15.45 9.12 -2.13
CA ILE A 230 -14.67 8.84 -0.90
C ILE A 230 -14.88 7.43 -0.36
N ARG A 231 -16.10 6.90 -0.51
CA ARG A 231 -16.46 5.57 -0.04
C ARG A 231 -15.70 4.50 -0.82
N ASP A 232 -15.58 4.71 -2.12
CA ASP A 232 -14.89 3.83 -3.05
C ASP A 232 -13.38 3.85 -2.81
N ILE A 233 -12.81 5.04 -2.57
CA ILE A 233 -11.42 5.16 -2.14
C ILE A 233 -11.17 4.36 -0.85
N VAL A 234 -12.04 4.50 0.16
CA VAL A 234 -11.89 3.77 1.43
C VAL A 234 -12.02 2.26 1.23
N LYS A 235 -12.99 1.82 0.42
CA LYS A 235 -13.19 0.41 0.07
C LYS A 235 -11.91 -0.20 -0.53
N LYS A 236 -11.35 0.43 -1.56
CA LYS A 236 -10.11 -0.02 -2.22
C LYS A 236 -8.93 -0.08 -1.25
N GLU A 237 -8.71 0.99 -0.48
CA GLU A 237 -7.64 1.05 0.50
C GLU A 237 -7.76 -0.02 1.61
N LEU A 238 -8.97 -0.43 1.99
CA LEU A 238 -9.17 -1.50 2.96
C LEU A 238 -8.88 -2.89 2.38
N VAL A 239 -9.22 -3.13 1.10
CA VAL A 239 -8.93 -4.41 0.43
C VAL A 239 -7.43 -4.56 0.19
N ASP A 240 -6.74 -3.49 -0.19
CA ASP A 240 -5.31 -3.51 -0.51
C ASP A 240 -4.39 -3.62 0.73
N VAL A 241 -4.95 -3.67 1.94
CA VAL A 241 -4.17 -3.83 3.17
C VAL A 241 -3.57 -5.23 3.25
N ILE A 242 -2.26 -5.28 3.52
CA ILE A 242 -1.53 -6.51 3.82
C ILE A 242 -1.79 -6.89 5.29
N TYR A 243 -2.78 -7.73 5.55
CA TYR A 243 -3.25 -8.03 6.92
C TYR A 243 -2.30 -8.86 7.79
N HIS A 244 -1.27 -9.48 7.21
CA HIS A 244 -0.17 -10.08 7.99
C HIS A 244 0.92 -9.09 8.41
N ASP A 245 0.86 -7.82 7.99
CA ASP A 245 1.65 -6.75 8.59
C ASP A 245 1.00 -6.30 9.91
N LEU A 246 1.16 -7.10 10.96
CA LEU A 246 0.51 -6.84 12.25
C LEU A 246 0.87 -5.48 12.88
N PRO A 247 2.10 -4.92 12.75
CA PRO A 247 2.37 -3.55 13.17
C PRO A 247 1.47 -2.51 12.49
N LYS A 248 1.28 -2.62 11.16
CA LYS A 248 0.37 -1.74 10.41
C LYS A 248 -1.08 -1.94 10.86
N VAL A 249 -1.54 -3.20 10.90
CA VAL A 249 -2.91 -3.55 11.30
C VAL A 249 -3.20 -3.10 12.73
N LYS A 250 -2.26 -3.29 13.66
CA LYS A 250 -2.34 -2.79 15.03
C LYS A 250 -2.62 -1.28 15.07
N GLY A 251 -1.83 -0.50 14.33
CA GLY A 251 -2.06 0.94 14.23
C GLY A 251 -3.45 1.26 13.70
N MET A 252 -3.88 0.60 12.63
CA MET A 252 -5.22 0.80 12.04
C MET A 252 -6.34 0.50 13.03
N TYR A 253 -6.28 -0.61 13.77
CA TYR A 253 -7.29 -0.97 14.77
C TYR A 253 -7.32 0.03 15.93
N GLN A 254 -6.16 0.44 16.44
CA GLN A 254 -6.07 1.40 17.55
C GLN A 254 -6.58 2.79 17.13
N ASP A 255 -6.18 3.24 15.95
CA ASP A 255 -6.51 4.58 15.46
C ASP A 255 -7.95 4.69 14.96
N THR A 256 -8.48 3.62 14.37
CA THR A 256 -9.81 3.61 13.74
C THR A 256 -10.89 3.18 14.72
N LEU A 257 -10.69 2.04 15.40
CA LEU A 257 -11.70 1.40 16.26
C LEU A 257 -11.57 1.79 17.73
N LYS A 258 -10.48 2.49 18.10
CA LYS A 258 -10.20 2.94 19.47
C LYS A 258 -10.15 1.80 20.50
N ILE A 259 -9.73 0.61 20.07
CA ILE A 259 -9.52 -0.54 20.95
C ILE A 259 -8.02 -0.75 21.22
N GLU A 260 -7.70 -1.36 22.35
CA GLU A 260 -6.33 -1.82 22.62
C GLU A 260 -6.05 -3.10 21.83
N PHE A 261 -5.10 -3.04 20.88
CA PHE A 261 -4.69 -4.22 20.13
C PHE A 261 -3.78 -5.13 20.98
N PRO A 262 -3.98 -6.46 20.96
CA PRO A 262 -3.19 -7.38 21.75
C PRO A 262 -1.69 -7.36 21.39
N ASP A 263 -0.87 -8.04 22.19
CA ASP A 263 0.53 -8.24 21.85
C ASP A 263 0.68 -9.07 20.57
N ILE A 264 1.63 -8.67 19.72
CA ILE A 264 1.81 -9.25 18.38
C ILE A 264 3.12 -10.05 18.24
N GLU A 265 3.97 -10.10 19.28
CA GLU A 265 5.34 -10.61 19.14
C GLU A 265 5.36 -12.08 18.69
N ALA A 266 4.57 -12.92 19.36
CA ALA A 266 4.46 -14.35 19.04
C ALA A 266 3.94 -14.58 17.62
N LEU A 267 2.85 -13.92 17.24
CA LEU A 267 2.23 -14.07 15.91
C LEU A 267 3.13 -13.51 14.80
N MET A 268 3.90 -12.45 15.04
CA MET A 268 4.87 -11.94 14.08
C MET A 268 5.99 -12.96 13.78
N LEU A 269 6.40 -13.76 14.78
CA LEU A 269 7.32 -14.87 14.55
C LEU A 269 6.65 -16.00 13.76
N ALA A 270 5.38 -16.29 14.06
CA ALA A 270 4.62 -17.30 13.33
C ALA A 270 4.40 -16.93 11.85
N ILE A 271 4.08 -15.67 11.56
CA ILE A 271 3.92 -15.13 10.20
C ILE A 271 5.22 -15.25 9.39
N LYS A 272 6.39 -15.02 10.01
CA LYS A 272 7.69 -15.27 9.36
C LYS A 272 7.86 -16.72 8.98
N THR A 273 7.54 -17.65 9.89
CA THR A 273 7.57 -19.09 9.60
C THR A 273 6.57 -19.46 8.50
N ARG A 274 5.37 -18.87 8.49
CA ARG A 274 4.36 -19.05 7.43
C ARG A 274 4.85 -18.58 6.06
N HIS A 275 5.62 -17.49 5.98
CA HIS A 275 6.27 -17.10 4.71
C HIS A 275 7.19 -18.20 4.18
N ASP A 276 7.99 -18.82 5.05
CA ASP A 276 8.85 -19.94 4.66
C ASP A 276 8.03 -21.20 4.28
N MET A 277 6.90 -21.44 4.95
CA MET A 277 5.98 -22.53 4.60
C MET A 277 5.43 -22.37 3.18
N VAL A 278 4.98 -21.17 2.83
CA VAL A 278 4.30 -20.88 1.55
C VAL A 278 5.29 -20.66 0.41
N HIS A 279 6.30 -19.80 0.60
CA HIS A 279 7.19 -19.38 -0.50
C HIS A 279 8.44 -20.22 -0.65
N ARG A 280 8.82 -20.98 0.39
CA ARG A 280 10.01 -21.84 0.39
C ARG A 280 9.70 -23.30 0.65
N ASN A 281 8.42 -23.68 0.58
CA ASN A 281 7.91 -25.04 0.79
C ASN A 281 8.41 -25.67 2.10
N GLY A 282 8.47 -24.87 3.17
CA GLY A 282 8.89 -25.29 4.50
C GLY A 282 10.40 -25.28 4.74
N LYS A 283 11.15 -24.49 3.98
CA LYS A 283 12.60 -24.28 4.17
C LYS A 283 12.90 -22.84 4.57
N ASN A 284 13.89 -22.62 5.41
CA ASN A 284 14.39 -21.29 5.73
C ASN A 284 15.22 -20.69 4.57
N LYS A 285 15.79 -19.50 4.78
CA LYS A 285 16.62 -18.80 3.79
C LYS A 285 17.92 -19.55 3.45
N GLU A 286 18.38 -20.37 4.38
CA GLU A 286 19.58 -21.21 4.29
C GLU A 286 19.29 -22.55 3.58
N GLY A 287 18.02 -22.84 3.25
CA GLY A 287 17.58 -24.05 2.58
C GLY A 287 17.34 -25.24 3.51
N GLU A 288 17.43 -25.03 4.83
CA GLU A 288 17.18 -26.03 5.86
C GLU A 288 15.68 -26.21 6.08
N LYS A 289 15.25 -27.46 6.27
CA LYS A 289 13.86 -27.78 6.54
C LYS A 289 13.48 -27.31 7.95
N ILE A 290 12.36 -26.60 8.05
CA ILE A 290 11.74 -26.24 9.32
C ILE A 290 10.83 -27.39 9.74
N ASP A 291 11.02 -27.89 10.96
CA ASP A 291 10.21 -28.96 11.53
C ASP A 291 8.94 -28.39 12.17
N ILE A 292 7.78 -28.83 11.70
CA ILE A 292 6.46 -28.40 12.17
C ILE A 292 5.73 -29.62 12.69
N SER A 293 5.85 -29.89 13.99
CA SER A 293 5.16 -31.00 14.63
C SER A 293 3.68 -30.69 14.86
N LYS A 294 2.91 -31.73 15.22
CA LYS A 294 1.50 -31.60 15.64
C LYS A 294 1.34 -30.57 16.77
N ASP A 295 2.24 -30.58 17.74
CA ASP A 295 2.20 -29.66 18.89
C ASP A 295 2.49 -28.22 18.47
N VAL A 296 3.38 -28.01 17.50
CA VAL A 296 3.67 -26.68 16.94
C VAL A 296 2.44 -26.14 16.19
N VAL A 297 1.77 -26.97 15.39
CA VAL A 297 0.51 -26.59 14.73
C VAL A 297 -0.55 -26.24 15.77
N GLN A 298 -0.75 -27.08 16.79
CA GLN A 298 -1.75 -26.82 17.82
C GLN A 298 -1.49 -25.52 18.55
N LYS A 299 -0.23 -25.25 18.90
CA LYS A 299 0.17 -24.02 19.57
C LYS A 299 -0.19 -22.77 18.74
N ILE A 300 0.02 -22.78 17.42
CA ILE A 300 -0.36 -21.64 16.57
C ILE A 300 -1.87 -21.51 16.45
N ILE A 301 -2.60 -22.62 16.36
CA ILE A 301 -4.07 -22.60 16.38
C ILE A 301 -4.57 -21.92 17.66
N ASP A 302 -4.04 -22.32 18.82
CA ASP A 302 -4.43 -21.78 20.12
C ASP A 302 -4.03 -20.28 20.25
N GLU A 303 -2.84 -19.90 19.78
CA GLU A 303 -2.38 -18.50 19.78
C GLU A 303 -3.28 -17.61 18.90
N VAL A 304 -3.64 -18.08 17.71
CA VAL A 304 -4.54 -17.35 16.80
C VAL A 304 -5.94 -17.25 17.38
N GLU A 305 -6.48 -18.34 17.94
CA GLU A 305 -7.80 -18.35 18.58
C GLU A 305 -7.89 -17.37 19.75
N ALA A 306 -6.88 -17.39 20.63
CA ALA A 306 -6.82 -16.49 21.78
C ALA A 306 -6.72 -15.01 21.34
N PHE A 307 -5.88 -14.73 20.34
CA PHE A 307 -5.69 -13.37 19.82
C PHE A 307 -6.97 -12.81 19.18
N VAL A 308 -7.63 -13.60 18.33
CA VAL A 308 -8.89 -13.21 17.69
C VAL A 308 -10.00 -13.04 18.72
N THR A 309 -10.11 -13.94 19.69
CA THR A 309 -11.12 -13.85 20.75
C THR A 309 -10.96 -12.57 21.58
N ASP A 310 -9.74 -12.19 21.94
CA ASP A 310 -9.48 -10.94 22.69
C ASP A 310 -9.90 -9.69 21.89
N ILE A 311 -9.60 -9.65 20.59
CA ILE A 311 -10.03 -8.56 19.70
C ILE A 311 -11.56 -8.51 19.61
N ASP A 312 -12.20 -9.65 19.37
CA ASP A 312 -13.66 -9.77 19.21
C ASP A 312 -14.41 -9.26 20.45
N GLU A 313 -13.93 -9.64 21.65
CA GLU A 313 -14.50 -9.20 22.91
C GLU A 313 -14.34 -7.69 23.14
N LYS A 314 -13.22 -7.10 22.70
CA LYS A 314 -12.97 -5.66 22.80
C LYS A 314 -13.85 -4.87 21.85
N ILE A 315 -14.02 -5.34 20.61
CA ILE A 315 -14.92 -4.73 19.63
C ILE A 315 -16.37 -4.82 20.10
N THR A 316 -16.80 -6.00 20.55
CA THR A 316 -18.17 -6.21 21.08
C THR A 316 -18.45 -5.27 22.25
N ARG A 317 -17.50 -5.13 23.19
CA ARG A 317 -17.62 -4.16 24.30
C ARG A 317 -17.71 -2.71 23.83
N ALA A 318 -16.91 -2.32 22.84
CA ALA A 318 -16.94 -0.97 22.28
C ALA A 318 -18.31 -0.66 21.66
N ILE A 319 -18.86 -1.58 20.85
CA ILE A 319 -20.18 -1.43 20.23
C ILE A 319 -21.28 -1.28 21.30
N VAL A 320 -21.28 -2.15 22.30
CA VAL A 320 -22.26 -2.11 23.40
C VAL A 320 -22.23 -0.78 24.13
N ASN A 321 -21.05 -0.26 24.45
CA ASN A 321 -20.90 1.02 25.15
C ASN A 321 -21.39 2.22 24.32
N THR A 322 -21.31 2.15 22.98
CA THR A 322 -21.83 3.20 22.10
C THR A 322 -23.37 3.15 21.93
N GLY A 323 -23.99 1.97 22.10
CA GLY A 323 -25.44 1.79 21.95
C GLY A 323 -26.29 2.20 23.16
N PHE A 324 -25.70 2.35 24.34
CA PHE A 324 -26.40 2.81 25.56
C PHE A 324 -26.33 4.33 25.79
N GLY A 325 -25.83 5.09 24.80
CA GLY A 325 -25.58 6.53 24.89
C GLY A 325 -26.54 7.44 24.12
N THR A 326 -27.67 6.93 23.59
CA THR A 326 -28.69 7.75 22.92
C THR A 326 -29.87 8.09 23.80
#